data_AF-A0A1G9VV54-F1
#
_entry.id   AF-A0A1G9VV54-F1
#
_cell.length_a   1.000
_cell.length_b   1.000
_cell.length_c   1.000
_cell.angle_alpha   90.00
_cell.angle_beta   90.00
_cell.angle_gamma   90.00
#
_symmetry.space_group_name_H-M   'P 1'
#
loop_
_entity.id
_entity.type
_entity.pdbx_description
1 polymer ?
#
loop_
_entity_poly.entity_id
_entity_poly.type
_entity_poly.pdbx_seq_one_letter_code
_entity_poly.pdbx_strand_id
1 'polypeptide(L)'
;MPPNRGTDLSTEQRQLRPREENDALGTWLEHLFDAASEVFVFTAPVLAVVMLAGDAELTFVAVAALVTMVLGVGLQRQRPLGPPWPKVTPLLGLLRLVVYNVAFAATLWISEVAFTEPVVDISWASGPLVAPSLVAVVLLAALVVAFPYLTVALGLHGTE
;
A
#
# COMPACT_ATOMS: atom_id res chain seq x y z
N MET A 1 -13.81 42.99 33.07
CA MET A 1 -12.56 42.35 32.64
C MET A 1 -12.90 40.95 32.17
N PRO A 2 -12.66 40.58 30.90
CA PRO A 2 -12.88 39.21 30.44
C PRO A 2 -11.79 38.28 31.01
N PRO A 3 -12.09 36.98 31.18
CA PRO A 3 -11.15 36.02 31.76
C PRO A 3 -9.95 35.81 30.82
N ASN A 4 -8.76 35.92 31.39
CA ASN A 4 -7.48 35.63 30.77
C ASN A 4 -7.43 34.12 30.42
N ARG A 5 -7.78 33.76 29.17
CA ARG A 5 -7.49 32.42 28.62
C ARG A 5 -5.99 32.35 28.43
N GLY A 6 -5.27 32.01 29.50
CA GLY A 6 -3.86 31.67 29.43
C GLY A 6 -3.72 30.42 28.60
N THR A 7 -3.34 30.58 27.34
CA THR A 7 -2.61 29.54 26.62
C THR A 7 -1.38 29.23 27.46
N ASP A 8 -1.29 27.99 27.94
CA ASP A 8 -0.15 27.54 28.73
C ASP A 8 1.12 27.76 27.89
N LEU A 9 2.05 28.58 28.41
CA LEU A 9 3.30 28.93 27.74
C LEU A 9 4.08 27.68 27.32
N SER A 10 3.92 26.56 28.05
CA SER A 10 4.52 25.28 27.68
C SER A 10 3.93 24.68 26.39
N THR A 11 2.67 24.99 26.09
CA THR A 11 1.97 24.57 24.86
C THR A 11 2.39 25.44 23.68
N GLU A 12 2.55 26.76 23.89
CA GLU A 12 3.06 27.67 22.86
C GLU A 12 4.53 27.38 22.53
N GLN A 13 5.36 27.07 23.53
CA GLN A 13 6.76 26.69 23.32
C GLN A 13 6.92 25.36 22.55
N ARG A 14 5.98 24.42 22.70
CA ARG A 14 5.97 23.18 21.90
C ARG A 14 5.60 23.42 20.43
N GLN A 15 4.74 24.41 20.14
CA GLN A 15 4.39 24.79 18.77
C GLN A 15 5.51 25.55 18.06
N LEU A 16 6.34 26.27 18.81
CA LEU A 16 7.46 27.06 18.29
C LEU A 16 8.77 26.27 18.20
N ARG A 17 8.83 25.04 18.73
CA ARG A 17 10.00 24.19 18.56
C ARG A 17 10.12 23.87 17.06
N PRO A 18 11.27 24.17 16.41
CA PRO A 18 11.55 23.63 15.09
C PRO A 18 11.31 22.12 15.18
N ARG A 19 10.44 21.57 14.34
CA ARG A 19 10.23 20.12 14.30
C ARG A 19 11.60 19.47 14.23
N GLU A 20 11.92 18.61 15.21
CA GLU A 20 13.09 17.75 15.11
C GLU A 20 13.01 17.08 13.73
N GLU A 21 14.06 17.22 12.92
CA GLU A 21 14.13 16.55 11.63
C GLU A 21 13.88 15.06 11.90
N ASN A 22 12.95 14.46 11.16
CA ASN A 22 12.60 13.06 11.35
C ASN A 22 13.87 12.22 11.13
N ASP A 23 14.26 11.45 12.15
CA ASP A 23 15.30 10.44 12.00
C ASP A 23 14.96 9.49 10.83
N ALA A 24 15.96 8.77 10.32
CA ALA A 24 15.78 7.86 9.17
C ALA A 24 14.62 6.86 9.38
N LEU A 25 14.39 6.41 10.62
CA LEU A 25 13.27 5.56 11.00
C LEU A 25 11.92 6.31 10.99
N GLY A 26 11.89 7.56 11.45
CA GLY A 26 10.69 8.41 11.41
C GLY A 26 10.23 8.67 9.97
N THR A 27 11.17 9.01 9.09
CA THR A 27 10.89 9.21 7.65
C THR A 27 10.39 7.93 6.98
N TRP A 28 10.96 6.77 7.35
CA TRP A 28 10.49 5.49 6.84
C TRP A 28 9.07 5.14 7.29
N LEU A 29 8.75 5.36 8.57
CA LEU A 29 7.41 5.14 9.10
C LEU A 29 6.38 6.07 8.46
N GLU A 30 6.75 7.31 8.17
CA GLU A 30 5.91 8.27 7.44
C GLU A 30 5.60 7.75 6.03
N HIS A 31 6.61 7.30 5.27
CA HIS A 31 6.40 6.69 3.96
C HIS A 31 5.54 5.43 4.02
N LEU A 32 5.71 4.60 5.04
CA LEU A 32 4.92 3.39 5.24
C LEU A 32 3.46 3.72 5.56
N PHE A 33 3.20 4.73 6.39
CA PHE A 33 1.86 5.18 6.73
C PHE A 33 1.14 5.79 5.53
N ASP A 34 1.83 6.60 4.73
CA ASP A 34 1.28 7.15 3.50
C ASP A 34 1.00 6.05 2.47
N ALA A 35 1.91 5.07 2.35
CA ALA A 35 1.71 3.91 1.49
C ALA A 35 0.52 3.08 1.94
N ALA A 36 0.36 2.85 3.25
CA ALA A 36 -0.79 2.15 3.81
C ALA A 36 -2.10 2.86 3.46
N SER A 37 -2.19 4.15 3.77
CA SER A 37 -3.38 4.95 3.51
C SER A 37 -3.75 4.94 2.02
N GLU A 38 -2.75 5.11 1.14
CA GLU A 38 -2.93 5.06 -0.30
C GLU A 38 -3.44 3.72 -0.79
N VAL A 39 -2.75 2.63 -0.42
CA VAL A 39 -3.09 1.28 -0.86
C VAL A 39 -4.50 0.93 -0.38
N PHE A 40 -4.81 1.12 0.91
CA PHE A 40 -6.13 0.82 1.46
C PHE A 40 -7.26 1.57 0.74
N VAL A 41 -7.10 2.88 0.51
CA VAL A 41 -8.13 3.69 -0.16
C VAL A 41 -8.32 3.22 -1.59
N PHE A 42 -7.23 3.01 -2.33
CA PHE A 42 -7.32 2.64 -3.73
C PHE A 42 -7.70 1.19 -3.97
N THR A 43 -7.43 0.25 -3.05
CA THR A 43 -7.87 -1.15 -3.17
C THR A 43 -9.23 -1.42 -2.51
N ALA A 44 -9.84 -0.45 -1.83
CA ALA A 44 -11.10 -0.62 -1.10
C ALA A 44 -12.21 -1.31 -1.91
N PRO A 45 -12.44 -1.00 -3.21
CA PRO A 45 -13.45 -1.71 -3.99
C PRO A 45 -13.23 -3.21 -4.07
N VAL A 46 -12.00 -3.66 -4.38
CA VAL A 46 -11.69 -5.10 -4.45
C VAL A 46 -11.73 -5.75 -3.07
N LEU A 47 -11.27 -5.05 -2.02
CA LEU A 47 -11.36 -5.55 -0.65
C LEU A 47 -12.82 -5.77 -0.22
N ALA A 48 -13.74 -4.89 -0.62
CA ALA A 48 -15.16 -5.08 -0.36
C ALA A 48 -15.69 -6.35 -1.04
N VAL A 49 -15.26 -6.64 -2.27
CA VAL A 49 -15.62 -7.88 -2.98
C VAL A 49 -15.05 -9.11 -2.25
N VAL A 50 -13.78 -9.07 -1.82
CA VAL A 50 -13.15 -10.15 -1.05
C VAL A 50 -13.93 -10.44 0.23
N MET A 51 -14.31 -9.40 0.98
CA MET A 51 -15.08 -9.54 2.21
C MET A 51 -16.48 -10.12 1.96
N LEU A 52 -17.14 -9.73 0.86
CA LEU A 52 -18.46 -10.23 0.49
C LEU A 52 -18.44 -11.67 -0.03
N ALA A 53 -17.32 -12.12 -0.61
CA ALA A 53 -17.17 -13.51 -1.04
C ALA A 53 -17.16 -14.50 0.14
N GLY A 54 -16.70 -14.07 1.32
CA GLY A 54 -16.69 -14.90 2.52
C GLY A 54 -15.69 -16.07 2.48
N ASP A 55 -14.74 -16.01 1.54
CA ASP A 55 -13.72 -17.04 1.33
C ASP A 55 -12.47 -16.74 2.19
N ALA A 56 -12.11 -17.71 3.05
CA ALA A 56 -10.97 -17.58 3.93
C ALA A 56 -9.64 -17.57 3.16
N GLU A 57 -9.50 -18.39 2.13
CA GLU A 57 -8.30 -18.49 1.31
C GLU A 57 -8.07 -17.19 0.55
N LEU A 58 -9.12 -16.68 -0.10
CA LEU A 58 -9.10 -15.41 -0.81
C LEU A 58 -8.72 -14.26 0.13
N THR A 59 -9.21 -14.30 1.38
CA THR A 59 -8.86 -13.32 2.42
C THR A 59 -7.38 -13.40 2.79
N PHE A 60 -6.81 -14.60 2.95
CA PHE A 60 -5.38 -14.77 3.23
C PHE A 60 -4.50 -14.22 2.10
N VAL A 61 -4.83 -14.56 0.85
CA VAL A 61 -4.11 -14.06 -0.33
C VAL A 61 -4.22 -12.53 -0.41
N ALA A 62 -5.41 -11.97 -0.15
CA ALA A 62 -5.63 -10.53 -0.13
C ALA A 62 -4.81 -9.83 0.97
N VAL A 63 -4.64 -10.42 2.15
CA VAL A 63 -3.78 -9.87 3.21
C VAL A 63 -2.31 -9.88 2.78
N ALA A 64 -1.81 -10.99 2.23
CA ALA A 64 -0.44 -11.05 1.72
C ALA A 64 -0.18 -10.02 0.60
N ALA A 65 -1.14 -9.87 -0.30
CA ALA A 65 -1.15 -8.89 -1.36
C ALA A 65 -1.11 -7.44 -0.83
N LEU A 66 -1.96 -7.12 0.15
CA LEU A 66 -1.99 -5.81 0.79
C LEU A 66 -0.66 -5.49 1.46
N VAL A 67 -0.15 -6.40 2.30
CA VAL A 67 1.12 -6.19 3.00
C VAL A 67 2.26 -5.96 2.01
N THR A 68 2.29 -6.71 0.90
CA THR A 68 3.28 -6.54 -0.17
C THR A 68 3.20 -5.16 -0.81
N MET A 69 2.00 -4.70 -1.16
CA MET A 69 1.80 -3.36 -1.74
C MET A 69 2.21 -2.26 -0.76
N VAL A 70 1.80 -2.36 0.51
CA VAL A 70 2.11 -1.36 1.54
C VAL A 70 3.62 -1.25 1.76
N LEU A 71 4.28 -2.38 2.00
CA LEU A 71 5.73 -2.42 2.22
C LEU A 71 6.50 -2.03 0.96
N GLY A 72 6.06 -2.53 -0.20
CA GLY A 72 6.71 -2.26 -1.48
C GLY A 72 6.65 -0.78 -1.87
N VAL A 73 5.47 -0.16 -1.77
CA VAL A 73 5.30 1.28 -2.05
C VAL A 73 6.08 2.12 -1.04
N GLY A 74 6.02 1.78 0.26
CA GLY A 74 6.80 2.45 1.29
C GLY A 74 8.30 2.37 1.03
N LEU A 75 8.80 1.19 0.63
CA LEU A 75 10.20 0.98 0.29
C LEU A 75 10.60 1.74 -0.98
N GLN A 76 9.78 1.73 -2.03
CA GLN A 76 10.03 2.49 -3.27
C GLN A 76 10.09 4.00 -3.04
N ARG A 77 9.31 4.53 -2.08
CA ARG A 77 9.39 5.95 -1.70
C ARG A 77 10.70 6.29 -0.99
N GLN A 78 11.18 5.41 -0.13
CA GLN A 78 12.42 5.63 0.62
C GLN A 78 13.68 5.36 -0.23
N ARG A 79 13.67 4.28 -1.02
CA ARG A 79 14.81 3.78 -1.80
C ARG A 79 14.31 3.29 -3.16
N PRO A 80 14.10 4.20 -4.12
CA PRO A 80 13.52 3.85 -5.41
C PRO A 80 14.43 2.90 -6.20
N LEU A 81 13.85 1.82 -6.72
CA LEU A 81 14.52 0.92 -7.67
C LEU A 81 14.22 1.39 -9.09
N GLY A 82 14.84 2.51 -9.48
CA GLY A 82 14.62 3.16 -10.77
C GLY A 82 13.98 4.55 -10.62
N PRO A 83 13.00 4.91 -11.48
CA PRO A 83 12.32 6.19 -11.37
C PRO A 83 11.69 6.38 -9.98
N PRO A 84 11.67 7.61 -9.44
CA PRO A 84 11.08 7.87 -8.14
C PRO A 84 9.58 7.56 -8.15
N TRP A 85 9.06 7.17 -6.99
CA TRP A 85 7.62 6.99 -6.83
C TRP A 85 6.90 8.32 -7.15
N PRO A 86 5.92 8.34 -8.08
CA PRO A 86 5.37 9.59 -8.56
C PRO A 86 4.54 10.30 -7.47
N LYS A 87 4.48 11.63 -7.49
CA LYS A 87 3.61 12.40 -6.58
C LYS A 87 2.14 12.22 -6.97
N VAL A 88 1.21 12.32 -6.02
CA VAL A 88 -0.23 12.17 -6.31
C VAL A 88 -0.74 13.46 -6.96
N THR A 89 -1.09 13.38 -8.24
CA THR A 89 -1.97 14.34 -8.94
C THR A 89 -3.34 13.71 -9.15
N PRO A 90 -4.42 14.46 -9.43
CA PRO A 90 -5.75 13.86 -9.64
C PRO A 90 -5.75 12.78 -10.73
N LEU A 91 -5.04 13.01 -11.84
CA LEU A 91 -4.90 12.05 -12.93
C LEU A 91 -4.13 10.79 -12.48
N LEU A 92 -3.03 10.96 -11.74
CA LEU A 92 -2.27 9.83 -11.19
C LEU A 92 -3.05 9.08 -10.11
N GLY A 93 -3.90 9.76 -9.34
CA GLY A 93 -4.81 9.14 -8.38
C GLY A 93 -5.82 8.22 -9.07
N LEU A 94 -6.41 8.68 -10.18
CA LEU A 94 -7.28 7.84 -11.02
C LEU A 94 -6.53 6.66 -11.63
N LEU A 95 -5.31 6.89 -12.14
CA LEU A 95 -4.47 5.81 -12.67
C LEU A 95 -4.16 4.77 -11.59
N ARG A 96 -3.79 5.20 -10.37
CA ARG A 96 -3.54 4.31 -9.23
C ARG A 96 -4.79 3.53 -8.85
N LEU A 97 -5.93 4.19 -8.76
CA LEU A 97 -7.21 3.53 -8.49
C LEU A 97 -7.46 2.40 -9.49
N VAL A 98 -7.31 2.65 -10.79
CA VAL A 98 -7.53 1.63 -11.82
C VAL A 98 -6.47 0.53 -11.73
N VAL A 99 -5.19 0.89 -11.72
CA VAL A 99 -4.08 -0.08 -11.75
C VAL A 99 -4.09 -0.96 -10.51
N TYR A 100 -4.32 -0.40 -9.31
CA TYR A 100 -4.34 -1.18 -8.07
C TYR A 100 -5.51 -2.16 -8.07
N ASN A 101 -6.73 -1.72 -8.40
CA ASN A 101 -7.87 -2.65 -8.42
C ASN A 101 -7.71 -3.73 -9.49
N VAL A 102 -7.27 -3.38 -10.70
CA VAL A 102 -7.06 -4.36 -11.78
C VAL A 102 -5.97 -5.36 -11.40
N ALA A 103 -4.82 -4.88 -10.91
CA ALA A 103 -3.73 -5.76 -10.53
C ALA A 103 -4.07 -6.63 -9.32
N PHE A 104 -4.79 -6.09 -8.33
CA PHE A 104 -5.22 -6.84 -7.15
C PHE A 104 -6.22 -7.92 -7.53
N ALA A 105 -7.25 -7.58 -8.31
CA ALA A 105 -8.24 -8.55 -8.80
C ALA A 105 -7.59 -9.64 -9.68
N ALA A 106 -6.73 -9.25 -10.61
CA ALA A 106 -5.99 -10.19 -11.45
C ALA A 106 -5.09 -11.10 -10.62
N THR A 107 -4.44 -10.56 -9.60
CA THR A 107 -3.59 -11.33 -8.69
C THR A 107 -4.38 -12.37 -7.93
N LEU A 108 -5.52 -12.00 -7.33
CA LEU A 108 -6.39 -12.95 -6.63
C LEU A 108 -6.87 -14.06 -7.57
N TRP A 109 -7.33 -13.68 -8.76
CA TRP A 109 -7.80 -14.63 -9.76
C TRP A 109 -6.69 -15.59 -10.23
N ILE A 110 -5.48 -15.08 -10.50
CA ILE A 110 -4.33 -15.92 -10.88
C ILE A 110 -3.95 -16.86 -9.74
N SER A 111 -3.92 -16.37 -8.50
CA SER A 111 -3.61 -17.19 -7.33
C SER A 111 -4.63 -18.32 -7.15
N GLU A 112 -5.92 -18.07 -7.38
CA GLU A 112 -6.98 -19.08 -7.30
C GLU A 112 -6.87 -20.11 -8.44
N VAL A 113 -6.73 -19.65 -9.69
CA VAL A 113 -6.66 -20.55 -10.86
C VAL A 113 -5.37 -21.38 -10.88
N ALA A 114 -4.27 -20.86 -10.36
CA ALA A 114 -3.00 -21.59 -10.29
C ALA A 114 -3.00 -22.70 -9.23
N PHE A 115 -3.86 -22.61 -8.21
CA PHE A 115 -3.90 -23.53 -7.10
C PHE A 115 -5.36 -23.94 -6.81
N THR A 116 -5.85 -24.91 -7.61
CA THR A 116 -7.25 -25.37 -7.56
C THR A 116 -7.50 -26.48 -6.54
N GLU A 117 -6.51 -26.88 -5.74
CA GLU A 117 -6.67 -27.95 -4.77
C GLU A 117 -7.38 -27.41 -3.52
N PRO A 118 -8.59 -27.92 -3.18
CA PRO A 118 -9.36 -27.40 -2.05
C PRO A 118 -8.62 -27.61 -0.73
N VAL A 119 -8.56 -26.54 0.08
CA VAL A 119 -7.85 -26.55 1.36
C VAL A 119 -8.68 -27.29 2.40
N VAL A 120 -8.32 -28.54 2.68
CA VAL A 120 -8.98 -29.35 3.72
C VAL A 120 -8.39 -29.09 5.11
N ASP A 121 -7.19 -28.49 5.22
CA ASP A 121 -6.53 -28.15 6.48
C ASP A 121 -5.74 -26.82 6.41
N ILE A 122 -6.05 -25.88 7.31
CA ILE A 122 -5.39 -24.57 7.38
C ILE A 122 -4.14 -24.67 8.28
N SER A 123 -3.02 -25.14 7.70
CA SER A 123 -1.68 -25.06 8.33
C SER A 123 -0.95 -23.79 7.91
N TRP A 124 -0.59 -22.95 8.88
CA TRP A 124 0.16 -21.70 8.66
C TRP A 124 1.64 -21.93 8.28
N ALA A 125 2.16 -23.14 8.47
CA ALA A 125 3.58 -23.46 8.30
C ALA A 125 3.88 -24.35 7.09
N SER A 126 2.87 -25.01 6.52
CA SER A 126 3.05 -26.02 5.46
C SER A 126 1.82 -26.19 4.55
N GLY A 127 0.87 -25.26 4.60
CA GLY A 127 -0.43 -25.43 3.99
C GLY A 127 -0.55 -24.98 2.52
N PRO A 128 -1.70 -25.29 1.90
CA PRO A 128 -2.06 -24.91 0.53
C PRO A 128 -2.27 -23.39 0.32
N LEU A 129 -2.20 -22.58 1.38
CA LEU A 129 -2.33 -21.12 1.33
C LEU A 129 -1.02 -20.38 1.03
N VAL A 130 0.13 -21.02 1.26
CA VAL A 130 1.44 -20.38 1.11
C VAL A 130 1.73 -20.10 -0.36
N ALA A 131 1.51 -21.08 -1.24
CA ALA A 131 1.77 -20.95 -2.67
C ALA A 131 0.94 -19.85 -3.37
N PRO A 132 -0.40 -19.79 -3.20
CA PRO A 132 -1.20 -18.69 -3.78
C PRO A 132 -0.84 -17.32 -3.20
N SER A 133 -0.47 -17.26 -1.91
CA SER A 133 0.02 -16.03 -1.28
C SER A 133 1.36 -15.59 -1.86
N LEU A 134 2.29 -16.51 -2.10
CA LEU A 134 3.60 -16.21 -2.71
C LEU A 134 3.44 -15.70 -4.15
N VAL A 135 2.53 -16.29 -4.93
CA VAL A 135 2.21 -15.76 -6.27
C VAL A 135 1.70 -14.33 -6.17
N ALA A 136 0.83 -14.04 -5.20
CA ALA A 136 0.34 -12.69 -5.01
C ALA A 136 1.43 -11.69 -4.62
N VAL A 137 2.33 -12.10 -3.73
CA VAL A 137 3.51 -11.31 -3.35
C VAL A 137 4.37 -11.01 -4.58
N VAL A 138 4.68 -12.01 -5.42
CA VAL A 138 5.54 -11.82 -6.59
C VAL A 138 4.89 -10.89 -7.61
N LEU A 139 3.61 -11.09 -7.93
CA LEU A 139 2.91 -10.28 -8.93
C LEU A 139 2.80 -8.82 -8.50
N LEU A 140 2.46 -8.56 -7.23
CA LEU A 140 2.31 -7.19 -6.74
C LEU A 140 3.65 -6.52 -6.44
N ALA A 141 4.68 -7.27 -6.04
CA ALA A 141 6.04 -6.73 -5.97
C ALA A 141 6.52 -6.29 -7.37
N ALA A 142 6.25 -7.09 -8.40
CA ALA A 142 6.55 -6.73 -9.78
C ALA A 142 5.78 -5.47 -10.22
N LEU A 143 4.50 -5.37 -9.87
CA LEU A 143 3.70 -4.16 -10.12
C LEU A 143 4.31 -2.93 -9.47
N VAL A 144 4.64 -3.01 -8.18
CA VAL A 144 5.24 -1.90 -7.42
C VAL A 144 6.53 -1.42 -8.08
N VAL A 145 7.37 -2.34 -8.55
CA VAL A 145 8.61 -2.00 -9.25
C VAL A 145 8.32 -1.42 -10.64
N ALA A 146 7.33 -1.95 -11.37
CA ALA A 146 7.00 -1.52 -12.73
C ALA A 146 6.22 -0.19 -12.79
N PHE A 147 5.47 0.15 -11.76
CA PHE A 147 4.55 1.29 -11.77
C PHE A 147 5.24 2.64 -12.04
N PRO A 148 6.40 2.98 -11.43
CA PRO A 148 7.13 4.20 -11.79
C PRO A 148 7.49 4.25 -13.28
N TYR A 149 7.94 3.15 -13.87
CA TYR A 149 8.25 3.09 -15.31
C TYR A 149 7.01 3.28 -16.19
N LEU A 150 5.86 2.72 -15.79
CA LEU A 150 4.58 2.95 -16.48
C LEU A 150 4.24 4.44 -16.49
N THR A 151 4.39 5.15 -15.37
CA THR A 151 4.09 6.58 -15.31
C THR A 151 5.04 7.43 -16.15
N VAL A 152 6.31 7.06 -16.22
CA VAL A 152 7.31 7.69 -17.11
C VAL A 152 6.93 7.49 -18.57
N ALA A 153 6.62 6.24 -18.97
CA ALA A 153 6.22 5.91 -20.34
C ALA A 153 4.96 6.66 -20.79
N LEU A 154 4.04 6.94 -19.86
CA LEU A 154 2.80 7.68 -20.12
C LEU A 154 2.97 9.21 -20.09
N GLY A 155 4.17 9.72 -19.81
CA GLY A 155 4.39 11.16 -19.72
C GLY A 155 3.94 11.80 -18.40
N LEU A 156 3.55 11.01 -17.40
CA LEU A 156 2.83 11.45 -16.19
C LEU A 156 3.72 11.72 -14.97
N HIS A 157 5.04 11.76 -15.14
CA HIS A 157 5.98 12.32 -14.18
C HIS A 157 5.66 13.80 -13.93
N GLY A 158 5.25 14.13 -12.70
CA GLY A 158 4.98 15.50 -12.29
C GLY A 158 6.22 16.38 -12.52
N THR A 159 6.17 17.20 -13.55
CA THR A 159 7.04 18.35 -13.72
C THR A 159 6.63 19.38 -12.68
N GLU A 160 7.58 19.74 -11.82
CA GLU A 160 7.64 20.82 -10.82
C GLU A 160 6.37 21.62 -10.50
#